data_AF-G4SXM7-F1
#
_entry.id   AF-G4SXM7-F1
#
_cell.length_a   1.000
_cell.length_b   1.000
_cell.length_c   1.000
_cell.angle_alpha   90.00
_cell.angle_beta   90.00
_cell.angle_gamma   90.00
#
_symmetry.space_group_name_H-M   'P 1'
#
loop_
_entity.id
_entity.type
_entity.pdbx_description
1 polymer ?
#
loop_
_entity_poly.entity_id
_entity_poly.type
_entity_poly.pdbx_seq_one_letter_code
_entity_poly.pdbx_strand_id
1 'polypeptide(L)'
;MLDFLKPKNVKIAESVARLFHPILHDIRSSNDGALPVSVLQDDYLIGYLAGSVAVAATFAGITNPKINGLTNLHFFERLFPKHGMTICRQHPEKMSSSEEYLSAYQEGVESFNKVIGSLEEKGLKNITANEVDLGSLSEHIAHVYPLTS
;
A
#
# COMPACT_ATOMS: atom_id res chain seq x y z
N MET A 1 12.63 -17.07 13.38
CA MET A 1 13.27 -18.24 12.75
C MET A 1 12.39 -18.94 11.69
N LEU A 2 11.06 -18.69 11.61
CA LEU A 2 10.17 -19.27 10.58
C LEU A 2 9.95 -18.38 9.33
N ASP A 3 10.42 -17.13 9.32
CA ASP A 3 10.19 -16.19 8.21
C ASP A 3 10.77 -16.66 6.87
N PHE A 4 11.78 -17.54 6.86
CA PHE A 4 12.31 -18.08 5.61
C PHE A 4 11.30 -18.97 4.87
N LEU A 5 10.38 -19.63 5.59
CA LEU A 5 9.35 -20.50 5.02
C LEU A 5 8.19 -19.73 4.39
N LYS A 6 8.05 -18.43 4.68
CA LYS A 6 6.96 -17.64 4.11
C LYS A 6 7.10 -17.55 2.58
N PRO A 7 5.99 -17.72 1.85
CA PRO A 7 5.93 -17.47 0.41
C PRO A 7 6.43 -16.06 0.07
N LYS A 8 7.04 -15.90 -1.12
CA LYS A 8 7.63 -14.62 -1.55
C LYS A 8 6.61 -13.49 -1.52
N ASN A 9 5.40 -13.72 -2.03
CA ASN A 9 4.29 -12.75 -1.98
C ASN A 9 3.97 -12.26 -0.56
N VAL A 10 3.95 -13.16 0.42
CA VAL A 10 3.70 -12.78 1.83
C VAL A 10 4.82 -11.88 2.37
N LYS A 11 6.08 -12.22 2.07
CA LYS A 11 7.24 -11.42 2.51
C LYS A 11 7.22 -10.01 1.91
N ILE A 12 6.84 -9.90 0.63
CA ILE A 12 6.72 -8.61 -0.06
C ILE A 12 5.59 -7.79 0.56
N ALA A 13 4.40 -8.38 0.69
CA ALA A 13 3.25 -7.74 1.34
C ALA A 13 3.59 -7.22 2.75
N GLU A 14 4.28 -8.02 3.56
CA GLU A 14 4.71 -7.61 4.91
C GLU A 14 5.72 -6.46 4.89
N SER A 15 6.64 -6.45 3.93
CA SER A 15 7.67 -5.41 3.82
C SER A 15 7.05 -4.08 3.41
N VAL A 16 6.20 -4.10 2.39
CA VAL A 16 5.47 -2.90 1.92
C VAL A 16 4.49 -2.41 2.98
N ALA A 17 3.80 -3.31 3.70
CA ALA A 17 2.91 -2.91 4.79
C ALA A 17 3.63 -2.19 5.93
N ARG A 18 4.89 -2.56 6.23
CA ARG A 18 5.70 -1.84 7.24
C ARG A 18 6.01 -0.41 6.81
N LEU A 19 6.21 -0.18 5.52
CA LEU A 19 6.46 1.15 4.98
C LEU A 19 5.28 2.10 5.22
N PHE A 20 4.06 1.61 4.98
CA PHE A 20 2.83 2.42 5.10
C PHE A 20 2.21 2.40 6.51
N HIS A 21 2.75 1.60 7.43
CA HIS A 21 2.23 1.50 8.79
C HIS A 21 2.27 2.84 9.56
N PRO A 22 3.34 3.66 9.48
CA PRO A 22 3.39 4.96 10.16
C PRO A 22 2.26 5.89 9.71
N ILE A 23 2.02 5.99 8.41
CA ILE A 23 0.94 6.82 7.86
C ILE A 23 -0.43 6.42 8.41
N LEU A 24 -0.74 5.11 8.42
CA LEU A 24 -2.01 4.64 9.00
C LEU A 24 -2.06 4.81 10.52
N HIS A 25 -0.92 4.76 11.20
CA HIS A 25 -0.82 5.04 12.61
C HIS A 25 -1.15 6.51 12.91
N ASP A 26 -0.69 7.46 12.10
CA ASP A 26 -0.96 8.89 12.27
C ASP A 26 -2.46 9.19 12.13
N ILE A 27 -3.13 8.56 11.15
CA ILE A 27 -4.59 8.62 11.02
C ILE A 27 -5.25 8.07 12.29
N ARG A 28 -4.85 6.89 12.78
CA ARG A 28 -5.41 6.30 14.02
C ARG A 28 -5.21 7.19 15.23
N SER A 29 -4.00 7.72 15.39
CA SER A 29 -3.64 8.57 16.53
C SER A 29 -4.53 9.81 16.60
N SER A 30 -4.93 10.33 15.44
CA SER A 30 -5.80 11.50 15.34
C SER A 30 -7.30 11.17 15.44
N ASN A 31 -7.66 9.89 15.52
CA ASN A 31 -9.04 9.39 15.54
C ASN A 31 -9.28 8.43 16.71
N ASP A 32 -8.98 8.88 17.94
CA ASP A 32 -9.19 8.13 19.19
C ASP A 32 -8.54 6.72 19.21
N GLY A 33 -7.46 6.53 18.46
CA GLY A 33 -6.74 5.26 18.35
C GLY A 33 -7.37 4.24 17.39
N ALA A 34 -8.42 4.62 16.63
CA ALA A 34 -9.07 3.76 15.64
C ALA A 34 -8.92 4.32 14.22
N LEU A 35 -8.88 3.44 13.20
CA LEU A 35 -8.99 3.92 11.82
C LEU A 35 -10.45 4.29 11.57
N PRO A 36 -10.76 5.50 11.09
CA PRO A 36 -12.11 5.85 10.74
C PRO A 36 -12.56 5.00 9.54
N VAL A 37 -13.85 4.67 9.49
CA VAL A 37 -14.43 3.82 8.42
C VAL A 37 -14.21 4.44 7.02
N SER A 38 -14.12 5.78 6.95
CA SER A 38 -13.83 6.52 5.72
C SER A 38 -12.54 6.07 5.04
N VAL A 39 -11.54 5.59 5.78
CA VAL A 39 -10.29 5.04 5.21
C VAL A 39 -10.54 3.86 4.27
N LEU A 40 -11.56 3.05 4.54
CA LEU A 40 -11.92 1.91 3.67
C LEU A 40 -12.67 2.35 2.41
N GLN A 41 -13.16 3.58 2.40
CA GLN A 41 -13.93 4.20 1.31
C GLN A 41 -13.11 5.23 0.52
N ASP A 42 -11.90 5.55 0.99
CA ASP A 42 -10.99 6.50 0.37
C ASP A 42 -10.32 5.88 -0.87
N ASP A 43 -10.91 6.17 -2.04
CA ASP A 43 -10.46 5.63 -3.32
C ASP A 43 -9.02 6.03 -3.64
N TYR A 44 -8.62 7.26 -3.31
CA TYR A 44 -7.27 7.73 -3.53
C TYR A 44 -6.27 6.93 -2.67
N LEU A 45 -6.49 6.85 -1.35
CA LEU A 45 -5.62 6.12 -0.43
C LEU A 45 -5.49 4.65 -0.85
N ILE A 46 -6.60 3.96 -1.09
CA ILE A 46 -6.58 2.54 -1.46
C ILE A 46 -5.95 2.33 -2.85
N GLY A 47 -6.24 3.22 -3.80
CA GLY A 47 -5.66 3.22 -5.14
C GLY A 47 -4.14 3.33 -5.09
N TYR A 48 -3.63 4.35 -4.40
CA TYR A 48 -2.19 4.59 -4.22
C TYR A 48 -1.50 3.37 -3.60
N LEU A 49 -2.04 2.86 -2.48
CA LEU A 49 -1.49 1.69 -1.80
C LEU A 49 -1.46 0.45 -2.71
N ALA A 50 -2.51 0.23 -3.50
CA ALA A 50 -2.58 -0.89 -4.45
C ALA A 50 -1.53 -0.76 -5.58
N GLY A 51 -1.30 0.44 -6.10
CA GLY A 51 -0.29 0.72 -7.11
C GLY A 51 1.12 0.44 -6.60
N SER A 52 1.42 0.93 -5.40
CA SER A 52 2.74 0.74 -4.77
C SER A 52 3.09 -0.74 -4.54
N VAL A 53 2.15 -1.53 -4.01
CA VAL A 53 2.40 -2.97 -3.78
C VAL A 53 2.52 -3.75 -5.10
N ALA A 54 1.80 -3.35 -6.15
CA ALA A 54 1.89 -3.99 -7.46
C ALA A 54 3.30 -3.86 -8.08
N VAL A 55 3.91 -2.69 -7.95
CA VAL A 55 5.30 -2.45 -8.38
C VAL A 55 6.29 -3.27 -7.55
N ALA A 56 6.14 -3.27 -6.23
CA ALA A 56 6.99 -4.06 -5.34
C ALA A 56 6.92 -5.58 -5.64
N ALA A 57 5.71 -6.09 -5.92
CA ALA A 57 5.51 -7.47 -6.34
C ALA A 57 6.20 -7.78 -7.68
N THR A 58 6.04 -6.89 -8.65
CA THR A 58 6.62 -7.03 -10.00
C THR A 58 8.15 -7.04 -9.96
N PHE A 59 8.75 -6.10 -9.22
CA PHE A 59 10.21 -6.06 -9.03
C PHE A 59 10.74 -7.29 -8.29
N ALA A 60 9.95 -7.81 -7.35
CA ALA A 60 10.22 -9.09 -6.72
C ALA A 60 9.97 -10.29 -7.65
N GLY A 61 9.78 -10.11 -8.96
CA GLY A 61 9.58 -11.20 -9.93
C GLY A 61 8.26 -11.95 -9.76
N ILE A 62 7.26 -11.36 -9.08
CA ILE A 62 5.91 -11.91 -8.98
C ILE A 62 5.11 -11.39 -10.18
N THR A 63 5.33 -12.02 -11.34
CA THR A 63 4.67 -11.65 -12.60
C THR A 63 3.39 -12.41 -12.86
N ASN A 64 3.13 -13.50 -12.12
CA ASN A 64 1.87 -14.23 -12.21
C ASN A 64 0.72 -13.38 -11.62
N PRO A 65 -0.33 -13.03 -12.40
CA PRO A 65 -1.41 -12.16 -11.93
C PRO A 65 -2.14 -12.69 -10.69
N LYS A 66 -2.29 -14.02 -10.56
CA LYS A 66 -2.94 -14.63 -9.40
C LYS A 66 -2.11 -14.44 -8.13
N ILE A 67 -0.79 -14.60 -8.24
CA ILE A 67 0.12 -14.43 -7.10
C ILE A 67 0.28 -12.95 -6.74
N ASN A 68 0.26 -12.06 -7.74
CA ASN A 68 0.22 -10.62 -7.53
C ASN A 68 -1.06 -10.21 -6.77
N GLY A 69 -2.23 -10.68 -7.22
CA GLY A 69 -3.49 -10.47 -6.49
C GLY A 69 -3.47 -11.01 -5.04
N LEU A 70 -2.84 -12.16 -4.80
CA LEU A 70 -2.61 -12.66 -3.43
C LEU A 70 -1.65 -11.78 -2.62
N THR A 71 -0.67 -11.14 -3.27
CA THR A 71 0.21 -10.16 -2.63
C THR A 71 -0.59 -8.97 -2.13
N ASN A 72 -1.49 -8.42 -2.97
CA ASN A 72 -2.40 -7.34 -2.58
C ASN A 72 -3.30 -7.75 -1.42
N LEU A 73 -3.87 -8.97 -1.47
CA LEU A 73 -4.70 -9.48 -0.37
C LEU A 73 -3.92 -9.52 0.95
N HIS A 74 -2.73 -10.12 0.98
CA HIS A 74 -1.92 -10.18 2.19
C HIS A 74 -1.51 -8.79 2.69
N PHE A 75 -1.24 -7.86 1.78
CA PHE A 75 -0.87 -6.50 2.10
C PHE A 75 -2.03 -5.74 2.74
N PHE A 76 -3.21 -5.74 2.11
CA PHE A 76 -4.37 -5.06 2.66
C PHE A 76 -4.91 -5.72 3.93
N GLU A 77 -4.85 -7.05 4.05
CA GLU A 77 -5.25 -7.74 5.30
C GLU A 77 -4.31 -7.37 6.47
N ARG A 78 -3.07 -6.96 6.18
CA ARG A 78 -2.12 -6.50 7.18
C ARG A 78 -2.40 -5.06 7.63
N LEU A 79 -2.78 -4.19 6.71
CA LEU A 79 -3.08 -2.78 6.98
C LEU A 79 -4.50 -2.59 7.55
N PHE A 80 -5.46 -3.32 7.01
CA PHE A 80 -6.89 -3.28 7.32
C PHE A 80 -7.40 -4.71 7.64
N PRO A 81 -7.12 -5.23 8.85
CA PRO A 81 -7.54 -6.57 9.25
C PRO A 81 -9.05 -6.77 9.05
N LYS A 82 -9.44 -7.92 8.47
CA LYS A 82 -10.81 -8.31 8.09
C LYS A 82 -11.40 -7.58 6.88
N HIS A 83 -10.70 -6.61 6.30
CA HIS A 83 -11.18 -5.83 5.16
C HIS A 83 -10.40 -6.07 3.86
N GLY A 84 -9.26 -6.79 3.91
CA GLY A 84 -8.42 -7.01 2.74
C GLY A 84 -9.14 -7.70 1.59
N MET A 85 -9.95 -8.73 1.90
CA MET A 85 -10.76 -9.42 0.89
C MET A 85 -11.78 -8.50 0.21
N THR A 86 -12.43 -7.62 0.97
CA THR A 86 -13.41 -6.67 0.44
C THR A 86 -12.74 -5.67 -0.50
N ILE A 87 -11.61 -5.09 -0.08
CA ILE A 87 -10.82 -4.16 -0.88
C ILE A 87 -10.38 -4.82 -2.19
N CYS A 88 -9.81 -6.02 -2.13
CA CYS A 88 -9.35 -6.73 -3.33
C CYS A 88 -10.48 -7.13 -4.28
N ARG A 89 -11.70 -7.37 -3.78
CA ARG A 89 -12.87 -7.65 -4.63
C ARG A 89 -13.36 -6.41 -5.39
N GLN A 90 -13.29 -5.24 -4.75
CA GLN A 90 -13.69 -3.98 -5.36
C GLN A 90 -12.64 -3.44 -6.34
N HIS A 91 -11.37 -3.85 -6.19
CA HIS A 91 -10.25 -3.34 -6.98
C HIS A 91 -10.48 -3.35 -8.51
N PRO A 92 -10.92 -4.46 -9.16
CA PRO A 92 -11.13 -4.46 -10.61
C PRO A 92 -12.23 -3.50 -11.06
N GLU A 93 -13.29 -3.36 -10.26
CA GLU A 93 -14.39 -2.45 -10.54
C GLU A 93 -13.91 -1.00 -10.45
N LYS A 94 -13.27 -0.62 -9.32
CA LYS A 94 -12.75 0.74 -9.11
C LYS A 94 -11.71 1.16 -10.14
N MET A 95 -10.84 0.24 -10.59
CA MET A 95 -9.91 0.49 -11.69
C MET A 95 -10.60 0.88 -13.01
N SER A 96 -11.86 0.51 -13.20
CA SER A 96 -12.64 0.79 -14.40
C SER A 96 -13.66 1.92 -14.25
N SER A 97 -14.12 2.20 -13.02
CA SER A 97 -15.25 3.09 -12.74
C SER A 97 -14.89 4.35 -11.94
N SER A 98 -13.72 4.40 -11.30
CA SER A 98 -13.27 5.52 -10.47
C SER A 98 -12.00 6.14 -11.05
N GLU A 99 -12.12 7.36 -11.56
CA GLU A 99 -10.98 8.12 -12.09
C GLU A 99 -9.97 8.44 -10.98
N GLU A 100 -10.46 8.80 -9.79
CA GLU A 100 -9.64 9.06 -8.60
C GLU A 100 -8.85 7.81 -8.17
N TYR A 101 -9.49 6.63 -8.16
CA TYR A 101 -8.80 5.39 -7.85
C TYR A 101 -7.69 5.09 -8.86
N LEU A 102 -7.99 5.26 -10.15
CA LEU A 102 -7.06 4.94 -11.22
C LEU A 102 -5.87 5.90 -11.24
N SER A 103 -6.10 7.21 -11.06
CA SER A 103 -5.01 8.20 -10.97
C SER A 103 -4.13 7.93 -9.76
N ALA A 104 -4.73 7.70 -8.60
CA ALA A 104 -3.99 7.38 -7.39
C ALA A 104 -3.18 6.08 -7.53
N TYR A 105 -3.75 5.05 -8.17
CA TYR A 105 -3.03 3.82 -8.50
C TYR A 105 -1.79 4.10 -9.36
N GLN A 106 -1.93 4.94 -10.40
CA GLN A 106 -0.80 5.32 -11.26
C GLN A 106 0.26 6.13 -10.49
N GLU A 107 -0.15 7.07 -9.64
CA GLU A 107 0.76 7.81 -8.77
C GLU A 107 1.51 6.90 -7.80
N GLY A 108 0.81 5.93 -7.21
CA GLY A 108 1.39 4.91 -6.34
C GLY A 108 2.40 4.04 -7.09
N VAL A 109 2.15 3.71 -8.35
CA VAL A 109 3.08 3.01 -9.25
C VAL A 109 4.32 3.86 -9.54
N GLU A 110 4.15 5.12 -9.92
CA GLU A 110 5.26 6.02 -10.26
C GLU A 110 6.17 6.30 -9.06
N SER A 111 5.56 6.60 -7.91
CA SER A 111 6.29 6.87 -6.67
C SER A 111 7.16 5.68 -6.26
N PHE A 112 6.59 4.46 -6.32
CA PHE A 112 7.36 3.25 -6.00
C PHE A 112 8.36 2.82 -7.08
N ASN A 113 8.14 3.17 -8.34
CA ASN A 113 9.13 2.92 -9.40
C ASN A 113 10.40 3.76 -9.21
N LYS A 114 10.28 5.03 -8.79
CA LYS A 114 11.43 5.88 -8.44
C LYS A 114 12.26 5.28 -7.30
N VAL A 115 11.56 4.69 -6.33
CA VAL A 115 12.15 3.97 -5.19
C VAL A 115 12.88 2.72 -5.66
N ILE A 116 12.25 1.90 -6.49
CA ILE A 116 12.87 0.66 -6.97
C ILE A 116 14.09 0.91 -7.85
N GLY A 117 14.07 1.94 -8.71
CA GLY A 117 15.23 2.34 -9.49
C GLY A 117 16.43 2.79 -8.66
N SER A 118 16.21 3.23 -7.41
CA SER A 118 17.28 3.57 -6.46
C SER A 118 17.67 2.41 -5.52
N LEU A 119 16.93 1.29 -5.55
CA LEU A 119 17.08 0.16 -4.63
C LEU A 119 17.79 -1.07 -5.20
N GLU A 120 18.25 -1.03 -6.46
CA GLU A 120 19.04 -2.13 -7.05
C GLU A 120 20.24 -2.54 -6.17
N GLU A 121 20.69 -1.69 -5.23
CA GLU A 121 21.76 -2.00 -4.26
C GLU A 121 21.33 -2.44 -2.84
N LYS A 122 20.13 -2.08 -2.33
CA LYS A 122 19.80 -2.24 -0.88
C LYS A 122 18.79 -3.35 -0.55
N GLY A 123 17.98 -3.77 -1.51
CA GLY A 123 16.92 -4.77 -1.32
C GLY A 123 15.69 -4.27 -0.53
N LEU A 124 14.50 -4.77 -0.88
CA LEU A 124 13.19 -4.29 -0.38
C LEU A 124 12.99 -4.31 1.16
N LYS A 125 13.82 -5.04 1.91
CA LYS A 125 13.71 -5.14 3.38
C LYS A 125 14.30 -3.93 4.12
N ASN A 126 15.11 -3.13 3.44
CA ASN A 126 15.82 -1.99 4.01
C ASN A 126 15.19 -0.64 3.65
N ILE A 127 14.05 -0.65 2.96
CA ILE A 127 13.33 0.57 2.58
C ILE A 127 12.72 1.20 3.84
N THR A 128 12.99 2.48 4.02
CA THR A 128 12.34 3.30 5.05
C THR A 128 11.36 4.28 4.42
N ALA A 129 10.37 4.76 5.18
CA ALA A 129 9.39 5.75 4.69
C ALA A 129 10.06 7.03 4.16
N ASN A 130 11.25 7.38 4.68
CA ASN A 130 12.04 8.53 4.24
C ASN A 130 12.68 8.37 2.85
N GLU A 131 12.79 7.14 2.36
CA GLU A 131 13.34 6.82 1.03
C GLU A 131 12.25 6.74 -0.05
N VAL A 132 10.97 6.85 0.35
CA VAL A 132 9.83 6.85 -0.56
C VAL A 132 9.23 8.24 -0.58
N ASP A 133 9.12 8.82 -1.78
CA ASP A 133 8.39 10.07 -1.97
C ASP A 133 6.90 9.80 -1.76
N LEU A 134 6.46 9.95 -0.51
CA LEU A 134 5.07 9.82 -0.07
C LEU A 134 4.39 11.19 -0.06
N GLY A 135 4.94 12.21 -0.75
CA GLY A 135 4.47 13.59 -0.69
C GLY A 135 2.98 13.73 -1.01
N SER A 136 2.56 13.25 -2.19
CA SER A 136 1.15 13.33 -2.61
C SER A 136 0.21 12.57 -1.68
N LEU A 137 0.62 11.38 -1.23
CA LEU A 137 -0.14 10.60 -0.24
C LEU A 137 -0.25 11.34 1.11
N SER A 138 0.82 11.97 1.57
CA SER A 138 0.85 12.70 2.84
C SER A 138 0.00 13.97 2.78
N GLU A 139 0.04 14.69 1.64
CA GLU A 139 -0.80 15.86 1.37
C GLU A 139 -2.29 15.48 1.34
N HIS A 140 -2.65 14.40 0.64
CA HIS A 140 -4.02 13.88 0.64
C HIS A 140 -4.50 13.57 2.06
N ILE A 141 -3.66 12.88 2.83
CA ILE A 141 -4.03 12.50 4.19
C ILE A 141 -4.21 13.71 5.10
N ALA A 142 -3.33 14.71 5.01
CA ALA A 142 -3.47 15.95 5.77
C ALA A 142 -4.73 16.75 5.37
N HIS A 143 -5.18 16.62 4.12
CA HIS A 143 -6.40 17.27 3.63
C HIS A 143 -7.67 16.54 4.09
N VAL A 144 -7.69 15.21 4.00
CA VAL A 144 -8.88 14.38 4.24
C VAL A 144 -9.05 14.01 5.71
N TYR A 145 -7.95 13.77 6.41
CA TYR A 145 -7.95 13.37 7.82
C TYR A 145 -7.42 14.52 8.67
N PRO A 146 -8.17 15.00 9.66
CA PRO A 146 -7.67 16.02 10.58
C PRO A 146 -6.58 15.39 11.45
N LEU A 147 -5.32 15.60 11.10
CA LEU A 147 -4.19 15.11 11.88
C LEU A 147 -3.99 16.05 13.09
N THR A 148 -4.22 15.56 14.29
CA THR A 148 -3.93 16.32 15.52
C THR A 148 -2.43 16.23 15.81
N SER A 149 -1.78 17.39 15.86
CA SER A 149 -0.35 17.56 16.15
C SER A 149 0.03 17.17 17.58
#